data_AF-A0A3C0NC93-F1
#
_entry.id   AF-A0A3C0NC93-F1
#
_cell.length_a   1.000
_cell.length_b   1.000
_cell.length_c   1.000
_cell.angle_alpha   90.00
_cell.angle_beta   90.00
_cell.angle_gamma   90.00
#
_symmetry.space_group_name_H-M   'P 1'
#
loop_
_entity.id
_entity.type
_entity.pdbx_description
1 polymer ?
#
loop_
_entity_poly.entity_id
_entity_poly.type
_entity_poly.pdbx_seq_one_letter_code
_entity_poly.pdbx_strand_id
1 'polypeptide(L)' 'MKGSRCKKILIYAGLIFYSIITFLPFAWALSASFKTLSEISLGGMDFIPQYFTLDNYKKIFIQEPLFG' A
#
# COMPACT_ATOMS: atom_id res chain seq x y z
N MET A 1 17.60 -34.73 14.90
CA MET A 1 16.92 -34.08 13.75
C MET A 1 16.15 -32.78 14.10
N LYS A 2 16.39 -32.10 15.24
CA LYS A 2 15.63 -30.87 15.62
C LYS A 2 16.21 -29.55 15.08
N GLY A 3 17.53 -29.47 14.84
CA GLY A 3 18.21 -28.24 14.44
C GLY A 3 17.80 -27.66 13.07
N SER A 4 17.26 -28.49 12.16
CA SER A 4 16.80 -28.02 10.85
C SER A 4 15.43 -27.33 10.90
N ARG A 5 14.57 -27.69 11.87
CA ARG A 5 13.23 -27.11 12.00
C ARG A 5 13.29 -25.67 12.51
N CYS A 6 14.10 -25.39 13.54
CA CYS A 6 14.25 -24.02 14.06
C CYS A 6 14.87 -23.07 13.02
N LYS A 7 15.87 -23.53 12.25
CA LYS A 7 16.46 -22.73 11.15
C LYS A 7 15.43 -22.37 10.09
N LYS A 8 14.59 -23.32 9.68
CA LYS A 8 13.50 -23.06 8.72
C LYS A 8 12.51 -22.01 9.26
N ILE A 9 12.09 -22.14 10.53
CA ILE A 9 11.18 -21.18 11.14
C ILE A 9 11.79 -19.77 11.13
N LEU A 10 13.06 -19.62 11.52
CA LEU A 10 13.74 -18.33 11.51
C LEU A 10 13.86 -17.74 10.09
N ILE A 11 14.20 -18.57 9.10
CA ILE A 11 14.26 -18.14 7.70
C ILE A 11 12.90 -17.66 7.21
N TYR A 12 11.84 -18.47 7.40
CA TYR A 12 10.50 -18.08 6.95
C TYR A 12 9.96 -16.86 7.71
N ALA A 13 10.24 -16.72 9.00
CA ALA A 13 9.90 -15.51 9.75
C ALA A 13 10.60 -14.27 9.16
N GLY A 14 11.89 -14.37 8.82
CA GLY A 14 12.63 -13.32 8.15
C GLY A 14 12.07 -13.00 6.76
N LEU A 15 11.71 -14.01 5.96
CA LEU A 15 11.11 -13.84 4.64
C LEU A 15 9.73 -13.18 4.72
N ILE A 16 8.89 -13.56 5.70
CA ILE A 16 7.58 -12.93 5.93
C ILE A 16 7.76 -11.47 6.32
N PHE A 17 8.67 -11.18 7.25
CA PHE A 17 8.98 -9.81 7.67
C PHE A 17 9.48 -8.95 6.50
N TYR A 18 10.42 -9.48 5.72
CA TYR A 18 10.91 -8.83 4.51
C TYR A 18 9.79 -8.58 3.48
N SER A 19 8.91 -9.57 3.30
CA SER A 19 7.76 -9.44 2.41
C SER A 19 6.82 -8.33 2.87
N ILE A 20 6.48 -8.26 4.17
CA ILE A 20 5.63 -7.20 4.72
C ILE A 20 6.23 -5.82 4.44
N ILE A 21 7.52 -5.62 4.73
CA ILE A 21 8.21 -4.35 4.46
C ILE A 21 8.16 -3.99 2.98
N THR A 22 8.39 -4.98 2.11
CA THR A 22 8.37 -4.78 0.65
C THR A 22 7.00 -4.37 0.15
N PHE A 23 5.92 -4.96 0.68
CA PHE A 23 4.55 -4.65 0.26
C PHE A 23 3.96 -3.39 0.89
N LEU A 24 4.51 -2.93 2.01
CA LEU A 24 4.03 -1.75 2.74
C LEU A 24 3.92 -0.48 1.87
N PRO A 25 4.93 -0.07 1.08
CA PRO A 25 4.80 1.12 0.22
C PRO A 25 3.73 0.95 -0.87
N PHE A 26 3.52 -0.25 -1.41
CA PHE A 26 2.49 -0.52 -2.40
C PHE A 26 1.09 -0.47 -1.80
N ALA A 27 0.93 -1.03 -0.60
CA ALA A 27 -0.33 -1.00 0.11
C ALA A 27 -0.68 0.44 0.57
N TRP A 28 0.33 1.22 0.98
CA TRP A 28 0.14 2.65 1.23
C TRP A 28 -0.24 3.41 -0.05
N ALA A 29 0.44 3.15 -1.18
CA ALA A 29 0.13 3.80 -2.45
C ALA A 29 -1.29 3.46 -2.95
N LEU A 30 -1.71 2.21 -2.78
CA LEU A 30 -3.08 1.77 -3.08
C LEU A 30 -4.09 2.46 -2.16
N SER A 31 -3.79 2.61 -0.87
CA SER A 31 -4.65 3.37 0.03
C SER A 31 -4.72 4.86 -0.38
N ALA A 32 -3.57 5.44 -0.71
CA ALA A 32 -3.46 6.83 -1.13
C ALA A 32 -4.23 7.14 -2.41
N SER A 33 -4.41 6.18 -3.32
CA SER A 33 -5.24 6.39 -4.53
C SER A 33 -6.71 6.65 -4.20
N PHE A 34 -7.18 6.22 -3.02
CA PHE A 34 -8.53 6.48 -2.51
C PHE A 34 -8.63 7.72 -1.61
N LYS A 35 -7.53 8.43 -1.33
CA LYS A 35 -7.54 9.65 -0.52
C LYS A 35 -7.95 10.87 -1.33
N THR A 36 -8.49 11.87 -0.65
CA THR A 36 -8.74 13.18 -1.27
C THR A 36 -7.44 13.94 -1.51
N LEU A 37 -7.43 14.87 -2.47
CA LEU A 37 -6.26 15.70 -2.76
C LEU A 37 -5.81 16.51 -1.54
N SER A 38 -6.77 17.02 -0.75
CA SER A 38 -6.48 17.75 0.48
C SER A 38 -5.75 16.86 1.50
N GLU A 39 -6.20 15.63 1.71
CA GLU A 39 -5.56 14.66 2.62
C GLU A 39 -4.12 14.35 2.21
N ILE A 40 -3.86 14.17 0.90
CA ILE A 40 -2.52 13.93 0.38
C ILE A 40 -1.63 15.18 0.53
N SER A 41 -2.17 16.36 0.23
CA SER A 41 -1.40 17.62 0.23
C SER A 41 -0.98 18.10 1.63
N LEU A 42 -1.71 17.69 2.67
CA LEU A 42 -1.41 18.01 4.06
C LEU A 42 -0.34 17.09 4.67
N GLY A 43 0.23 16.17 3.88
CA GLY A 43 1.27 15.24 4.35
C GLY A 43 0.73 14.07 5.16
N GLY A 44 -0.53 13.66 4.93
CA GLY A 44 -1.18 12.57 5.66
C GLY A 44 -0.48 11.22 5.45
N MET A 45 0.41 10.84 6.38
CA MET A 45 1.09 9.54 6.43
C MET A 45 0.15 8.39 6.87
N ASP A 46 -1.12 8.70 7.17
CA ASP A 46 -2.12 7.70 7.54
C ASP A 46 -2.20 6.59 6.50
N PHE A 47 -2.16 5.34 6.96
CA PHE A 47 -2.23 4.20 6.06
C PHE A 47 -3.65 3.94 5.55
N ILE A 48 -4.67 4.39 6.27
CA ILE A 48 -6.08 4.24 5.89
C ILE A 48 -6.63 5.62 5.54
N PRO A 49 -7.42 5.79 4.47
CA PRO A 49 -7.98 7.08 4.10
C PRO A 49 -8.96 7.55 5.18
N GLN A 50 -8.83 8.80 5.62
CA GLN A 50 -9.83 9.42 6.50
C GLN A 50 -11.13 9.70 5.72
N TYR A 51 -10.97 10.11 4.45
CA TYR A 51 -12.07 10.37 3.54
C TYR A 51 -11.90 9.55 2.26
N PHE A 52 -12.48 8.36 2.24
CA PHE A 52 -12.45 7.50 1.06
C PHE A 52 -13.18 8.14 -0.12
N THR A 53 -12.54 8.17 -1.29
CA THR A 53 -13.11 8.66 -2.55
C THR A 53 -12.61 7.88 -3.76
N LEU A 54 -13.40 7.90 -4.85
CA LEU A 54 -13.02 7.39 -6.17
C LEU A 54 -12.77 8.52 -7.17
N ASP A 55 -12.76 9.77 -6.72
CA ASP A 55 -12.69 10.92 -7.62
C ASP A 55 -11.36 10.98 -8.39
N ASN A 56 -10.26 10.49 -7.80
CA ASN A 56 -8.98 10.35 -8.53
C ASN A 56 -9.12 9.41 -9.74
N TYR A 57 -9.84 8.30 -9.58
CA TYR A 57 -10.10 7.36 -10.68
C TYR A 57 -11.01 7.97 -11.73
N LYS A 58 -12.11 8.62 -11.32
CA LYS A 58 -13.00 9.34 -12.26
C LYS A 58 -12.23 10.41 -13.03
N LYS A 59 -11.35 11.16 -12.36
CA LYS A 59 -10.54 12.19 -12.98
C LYS A 59 -9.65 11.60 -14.06
N ILE A 60 -8.90 10.55 -13.75
CA ILE A 60 -7.98 9.93 -14.72
C ILE A 60 -8.74 9.25 -15.86
N PHE A 61 -9.77 8.45 -15.57
CA PHE A 61 -10.38 7.59 -16.60
C PHE A 61 -11.57 8.22 -17.36
N ILE A 62 -12.16 9.30 -16.83
CA ILE A 62 -13.36 9.91 -17.43
C ILE A 62 -13.06 11.34 -17.88
N GLN A 63 -12.29 12.10 -17.09
CA GLN A 63 -12.11 13.53 -17.31
C GLN A 63 -10.81 13.85 -18.06
N GLU A 64 -9.78 13.01 -17.91
CA GLU A 64 -8.49 13.22 -18.55
C GLU A 64 -8.53 12.67 -19.99
N PRO A 65 -8.43 13.54 -21.02
CA PRO A 65 -8.56 13.12 -22.42
C PRO A 65 -7.46 12.15 -22.89
N LEU A 66 -6.36 12.06 -22.14
CA LEU A 66 -5.25 11.15 -22.43
C LEU A 66 -5.59 9.68 -22.15
N PHE A 67 -6.64 9.40 -21.36
CA PHE A 67 -7.00 8.06 -20.92
C PHE A 67 -8.46 7.68 -21.22
N GLY A 68 -9.17 8.50 -22.02
CA GLY A 68 -10.57 8.31 -22.43
C GLY A 68 -10.73 8.00 -23.91
#